data_AF-A0A9D5RUM5-F1
#
_entry.id   AF-A0A9D5RUM5-F1
#
_cell.length_a   1.000
_cell.length_b   1.000
_cell.length_c   1.000
_cell.angle_alpha   90.00
_cell.angle_beta   90.00
_cell.angle_gamma   90.00
#
_symmetry.space_group_name_H-M   'P 1'
#
loop_
_entity.id
_entity.type
_entity.pdbx_description
1 polymer ?
#
loop_
_entity_poly.entity_id
_entity_poly.type
_entity_poly.pdbx_seq_one_letter_code
_entity_poly.pdbx_strand_id
1 'polypeptide(L)' 'MGRTDLIIDYRGVQYVIEMKIWHGNEYNSRGEQQLIGYLKDYGLKKGYMVSFNFNKTKTPGVQELHFKEYTIVEAVV' A
#
# COMPACT_ATOMS: atom_id res chain seq x y z
N MET A 1 -8.57 6.51 13.84
CA MET A 1 -8.24 5.18 13.31
C MET A 1 -9.25 4.80 12.23
N GLY A 2 -8.76 4.66 10.99
CA GLY A 2 -9.55 4.10 9.89
C GLY A 2 -9.56 2.57 9.93
N ARG A 3 -10.25 1.93 8.97
CA ARG A 3 -10.22 0.48 8.79
C ARG A 3 -9.04 0.10 7.90
N THR A 4 -8.10 -0.68 8.43
CA THR A 4 -7.06 -1.33 7.64
C THR A 4 -7.64 -2.54 6.91
N ASP A 5 -7.30 -2.73 5.64
CA ASP A 5 -7.85 -3.82 4.83
C ASP A 5 -7.35 -5.20 5.29
N LEU A 6 -6.04 -5.35 5.44
CA LEU A 6 -5.40 -6.60 5.87
C LEU A 6 -4.18 -6.32 6.75
N ILE A 7 -4.11 -7.05 7.86
CA ILE A 7 -2.92 -7.12 8.72
C ILE A 7 -2.54 -8.57 8.85
N ILE A 8 -1.27 -8.88 8.58
CA ILE A 8 -0.69 -10.20 8.82
C ILE A 8 0.23 -10.08 10.02
N ASP A 9 -0.05 -10.85 11.06
CA ASP A 9 0.90 -11.08 12.16
C ASP A 9 1.56 -12.44 11.93
N TYR A 10 2.88 -12.44 11.77
CA TYR A 10 3.64 -13.65 11.57
C TYR A 10 4.97 -13.57 12.31
N ARG A 11 5.18 -14.51 13.25
CA ARG A 11 6.41 -14.60 14.07
C ARG A 11 6.77 -13.28 14.76
N GLY A 12 5.77 -12.55 15.24
CA GLY A 12 5.96 -11.26 15.93
C GLY A 12 6.29 -10.09 15.01
N VAL A 13 6.13 -10.25 13.69
CA VAL A 13 6.25 -9.17 12.71
C VAL A 13 4.88 -8.88 12.12
N GLN A 14 4.50 -7.61 12.13
CA GLN A 14 3.25 -7.13 11.56
C GLN A 14 3.48 -6.56 10.15
N TYR A 15 2.62 -6.97 9.22
CA TYR A 15 2.58 -6.47 7.86
C TYR A 15 1.23 -5.81 7.61
N VAL A 16 1.24 -4.55 7.25
CA VAL A 16 0.03 -3.79 6.88
C VAL A 16 -0.09 -3.76 5.36
N ILE A 17 -1.23 -4.24 4.87
CA ILE A 17 -1.53 -4.32 3.44
C ILE A 17 -2.81 -3.54 3.14
N GLU A 18 -2.73 -2.65 2.15
CA GLU A 18 -3.87 -1.94 1.58
C GLU A 18 -4.20 -2.49 0.18
N MET A 19 -5.48 -2.63 -0.15
CA MET A 19 -5.92 -3.11 -1.45
C MET A 19 -6.76 -2.05 -2.15
N LYS A 20 -6.46 -1.74 -3.42
CA LYS A 20 -7.21 -0.73 -4.18
C LYS A 20 -7.55 -1.21 -5.58
N ILE A 21 -8.72 -0.82 -6.06
CA ILE A 21 -9.05 -0.86 -7.49
C ILE A 21 -8.55 0.45 -8.11
N TRP A 22 -7.76 0.34 -9.18
CA TRP A 22 -7.15 1.47 -9.86
C TRP A 22 -8.19 2.32 -10.59
N HIS A 23 -8.27 3.61 -10.25
CA HIS A 23 -9.18 4.58 -10.89
C HIS A 23 -8.46 5.87 -11.35
N GLY A 24 -7.12 5.83 -11.47
CA GLY A 24 -6.30 6.98 -11.87
C GLY A 24 -5.35 7.47 -10.75
N ASN A 25 -4.41 8.34 -11.14
CA ASN A 25 -3.27 8.72 -10.28
C ASN A 25 -3.66 9.42 -8.98
N GLU A 26 -4.66 10.32 -8.99
CA GLU A 26 -5.09 11.01 -7.77
C GLU A 26 -5.60 10.05 -6.69
N TYR A 27 -6.24 8.95 -7.11
CA TYR A 27 -6.73 7.92 -6.20
C TYR A 27 -5.58 7.07 -5.63
N ASN A 28 -4.52 6.85 -6.41
CA ASN A 28 -3.33 6.12 -5.96
C ASN A 28 -2.58 6.90 -4.88
N SER A 29 -2.32 8.19 -5.12
CA SER A 29 -1.63 9.03 -4.15
C SER A 29 -2.41 9.18 -2.84
N ARG A 30 -3.76 9.15 -2.88
CA ARG A 30 -4.59 9.10 -1.67
C ARG A 30 -4.45 7.77 -0.92
N GLY A 31 -4.37 6.64 -1.64
CA GLY A 31 -4.12 5.32 -1.05
C GLY A 31 -2.76 5.23 -0.35
N GLU A 32 -1.72 5.78 -0.98
CA GLU A 32 -0.37 5.84 -0.40
C GLU A 32 -0.34 6.65 0.92
N GLN A 33 -1.00 7.81 0.95
CA GLN A 33 -1.09 8.64 2.16
C GLN A 33 -1.85 7.93 3.29
N GLN A 34 -2.92 7.20 2.95
CA GLN A 34 -3.66 6.40 3.91
C GLN A 34 -2.80 5.29 4.52
N LEU A 35 -2.05 4.57 3.67
CA LEU A 35 -1.14 3.52 4.12
C LEU A 35 -0.03 4.08 5.02
N ILE A 36 0.55 5.23 4.69
CA ILE A 36 1.52 5.93 5.57
C ILE A 36 0.89 6.26 6.93
N GLY A 37 -0.37 6.69 6.95
CA GLY A 37 -1.11 6.91 8.19
C GLY A 37 -1.17 5.66 9.07
N TYR A 38 -1.47 4.49 8.48
CA TYR A 38 -1.46 3.23 9.20
C TYR A 38 -0.05 2.85 9.68
N LEU A 39 0.97 2.97 8.83
CA LEU A 39 2.34 2.69 9.23
C LEU A 39 2.76 3.52 10.45
N LYS A 40 2.38 4.79 10.49
CA LYS A 40 2.60 5.65 11.66
C LYS A 40 1.85 5.15 12.90
N ASP A 41 0.57 4.82 12.78
CA ASP A 41 -0.26 4.33 13.90
C ASP A 41 0.26 3.01 14.49
N TYR A 42 0.81 2.11 13.64
CA TYR A 42 1.38 0.82 14.05
C TYR A 42 2.89 0.89 14.38
N GLY A 43 3.55 2.04 14.23
CA GLY A 43 5.00 2.17 14.44
C GLY A 43 5.85 1.41 13.42
N LEU A 44 5.32 1.17 12.22
CA LEU A 44 5.98 0.47 11.12
C LEU A 44 6.61 1.45 10.13
N LYS A 45 7.63 0.99 9.40
CA LYS A 45 8.28 1.76 8.33
C LYS A 45 8.03 1.20 6.93
N LYS A 46 7.50 -0.02 6.83
CA LYS A 46 7.26 -0.70 5.55
C LYS A 46 5.80 -1.15 5.45
N GLY A 47 5.14 -0.76 4.37
CA GLY A 47 3.77 -1.15 4.03
C GLY A 47 3.69 -1.77 2.65
N TYR A 48 2.56 -2.43 2.38
CA TYR A 48 2.34 -3.14 1.13
C TYR A 48 1.02 -2.67 0.51
N MET A 49 1.02 -2.54 -0.81
CA MET A 49 -0.18 -2.17 -1.55
C MET A 49 -0.40 -3.14 -2.70
N VAL A 50 -1.65 -3.58 -2.88
CA VAL A 50 -2.06 -4.34 -4.06
C VAL A 50 -3.03 -3.48 -4.87
N SER A 51 -2.59 -3.09 -6.05
CA SER A 51 -3.33 -2.23 -6.97
C SER A 51 -3.89 -3.06 -8.11
N PHE A 52 -5.19 -3.34 -8.04
CA PHE A 52 -5.93 -4.04 -9.08
C PHE A 52 -6.23 -3.07 -10.22
N ASN A 53 -5.45 -3.16 -11.30
CA ASN A 53 -5.59 -2.31 -12.46
C ASN A 53 -6.23 -3.10 -13.61
N PHE A 54 -7.45 -2.73 -13.99
CA PHE A 54 -8.17 -3.40 -15.08
C PHE A 54 -7.95 -2.74 -16.44
N ASN A 55 -7.14 -1.68 -16.51
CA ASN A 55 -6.82 -1.03 -17.78
C ASN A 55 -6.00 -1.95 -18.67
N LYS A 56 -6.36 -2.00 -19.97
CA LYS A 56 -5.63 -2.79 -20.98
C LYS A 56 -4.20 -2.31 -21.20
N THR A 57 -3.92 -1.05 -20.90
CA THR A 57 -2.62 -0.38 -21.09
C THR A 57 -1.79 -0.30 -19.81
N LYS A 58 -2.20 -1.01 -18.75
CA LYS A 58 -1.43 -1.01 -17.50
C LYS A 58 -0.04 -1.59 -17.68
N THR A 59 0.88 -1.17 -16.83
CA THR A 59 2.16 -1.84 -16.63
C THR A 59 2.09 -2.65 -15.34
N PRO A 60 1.98 -4.00 -15.41
CA PRO A 60 1.99 -4.82 -14.21
C PRO A 60 3.41 -4.93 -13.64
N GLY A 61 3.51 -5.24 -12.36
CA GLY A 61 4.79 -5.45 -11.71
C GLY A 61 4.81 -5.03 -10.25
N VAL A 62 5.97 -5.18 -9.63
CA VAL A 62 6.23 -4.73 -8.26
C VAL A 62 7.16 -3.54 -8.32
N GLN A 63 6.80 -2.47 -7.61
CA GLN A 63 7.63 -1.29 -7.46
C GLN A 63 7.78 -0.91 -5.98
N GLU A 64 8.92 -0.33 -5.63
CA GLU A 64 9.14 0.27 -4.32
C GLU A 64 9.04 1.79 -4.43
N LEU A 65 8.18 2.38 -3.59
CA LEU A 65 7.98 3.81 -3.47
C LEU A 65 8.52 4.27 -2.12
N HIS A 66 9.40 5.28 -2.13
CA HIS A 66 10.05 5.80 -0.93
C HIS A 66 9.46 7.16 -0.54
N PHE A 67 8.93 7.26 0.67
CA PHE A 67 8.30 8.46 1.22
C PHE A 67 8.93 8.82 2.57
N LYS A 68 9.90 9.75 2.56
CA LYS A 68 10.67 10.12 3.76
C LYS A 68 11.29 8.88 4.43
N GLU A 69 10.73 8.44 5.55
CA GLU A 69 11.15 7.29 6.35
C GLU A 69 10.35 6.00 6.07
N TYR A 70 9.30 6.10 5.25
CA TYR A 70 8.42 5.00 4.89
C TYR A 70 8.77 4.42 3.53
N THR A 71 8.61 3.12 3.39
CA THR A 71 8.70 2.39 2.11
C THR A 71 7.38 1.68 1.85
N ILE A 72 6.81 1.89 0.67
CA ILE A 72 5.63 1.16 0.19
C ILE A 72 6.08 0.24 -0.94
N VAL A 73 5.77 -1.05 -0.81
CA VAL A 73 5.93 -2.01 -1.89
C VAL A 73 4.56 -2.18 -2.55
N GLU A 74 4.43 -1.71 -3.78
CA GLU A 74 3.19 -1.80 -4.55
C GLU A 74 3.30 -2.90 -5.60
N ALA A 75 2.33 -3.81 -5.60
CA ALA A 75 2.10 -4.74 -6.70
C ALA A 75 0.92 -4.25 -7.55
N VAL A 76 1.19 -3.89 -8.80
CA VAL A 76 0.16 -3.58 -9.80
C VAL A 76 -0.18 -4.86 -10.56
N VAL A 77 -1.44 -5.30 -10.45
CA VAL A 77 -1.95 -6.55 -11.04
C VAL A 77 -3.10 -6.32 -12.01
#